data_AF-A0A016QTG2-F1
#
_entry.id   AF-A0A016QTG2-F1
#
_cell.length_a   1.000
_cell.length_b   1.000
_cell.length_c   1.000
_cell.angle_alpha   90.00
_cell.angle_beta   90.00
_cell.angle_gamma   90.00
#
_symmetry.space_group_name_H-M   'P 1'
#
loop_
_entity.id
_entity.type
_entity.pdbx_description
1 polymer ?
#
loop_
_entity_poly.entity_id
_entity_poly.type
_entity_poly.pdbx_seq_one_letter_code
_entity_poly.pdbx_strand_id
1 'polypeptide(L)'
;MKAVLQARADVKATLKAAGLPTVFPDEAAPSGAGPYGVVTVISAPPEADWGGEWAADTRVQLDVWALSAVASAAALPADTARLALEGAGWQRVPSGAPPLSFEGERDAQGRVWHRASMDFRRLT
;
A
#
# COMPACT_ATOMS: atom_id res chain seq x y z
N MET A 1 5.28 -5.79 -18.97
CA MET A 1 6.00 -6.51 -17.89
C MET A 1 7.09 -5.67 -17.21
N LYS A 2 7.95 -4.92 -17.94
CA LYS A 2 9.00 -4.08 -17.35
C LYS A 2 8.48 -2.98 -16.39
N ALA A 3 7.38 -2.30 -16.73
CA ALA A 3 6.80 -1.24 -15.91
C ALA A 3 6.30 -1.73 -14.54
N VAL A 4 5.66 -2.91 -14.49
CA VAL A 4 5.17 -3.52 -13.24
C VAL A 4 6.32 -3.86 -12.28
N LEU A 5 7.39 -4.48 -12.80
CA LEU A 5 8.57 -4.82 -11.99
C LEU A 5 9.28 -3.56 -11.49
N GLN A 6 9.37 -2.52 -12.32
CA GLN A 6 9.94 -1.24 -11.92
C GLN A 6 9.11 -0.55 -10.84
N ALA A 7 7.77 -0.53 -10.98
CA ALA A 7 6.86 0.03 -9.99
C ALA A 7 6.95 -0.71 -8.66
N ARG A 8 7.01 -2.05 -8.68
CA ARG A 8 7.24 -2.86 -7.48
C ARG A 8 8.54 -2.47 -6.77
N ALA A 9 9.64 -2.38 -7.52
CA ALA A 9 10.95 -2.02 -6.96
C ALA A 9 10.96 -0.60 -6.38
N ASP A 10 10.38 0.36 -7.10
CA ASP A 10 10.31 1.78 -6.71
C ASP A 10 9.48 2.01 -5.46
N VAL A 11 8.28 1.43 -5.40
CA VAL A 11 7.41 1.50 -4.22
C VAL A 11 8.08 0.85 -3.01
N LYS A 12 8.67 -0.35 -3.19
CA LYS A 12 9.38 -1.06 -2.10
C LYS A 12 10.57 -0.24 -1.59
N ALA A 13 11.34 0.41 -2.46
CA ALA A 13 12.45 1.27 -2.08
C ALA A 13 11.98 2.52 -1.32
N THR A 14 10.95 3.19 -1.82
CA THR A 14 10.35 4.38 -1.20
C THR A 14 9.83 4.09 0.20
N LEU A 15 9.05 3.02 0.36
CA LEU A 15 8.47 2.64 1.65
C LEU A 15 9.54 2.16 2.65
N LYS A 16 10.58 1.46 2.17
CA LYS A 16 11.73 1.10 3.00
C LYS A 16 12.47 2.33 3.53
N ALA A 17 12.66 3.37 2.69
CA ALA A 17 13.27 4.63 3.11
C ALA A 17 12.41 5.36 4.16
N ALA A 18 11.08 5.21 4.10
CA ALA A 18 10.14 5.70 5.10
C ALA A 18 10.05 4.84 6.37
N GLY A 19 10.86 3.78 6.48
CA GLY A 19 10.89 2.90 7.66
C GLY A 19 9.74 1.90 7.73
N LEU A 20 8.99 1.67 6.64
CA LEU A 20 7.92 0.67 6.58
C LEU A 20 8.42 -0.60 5.88
N PRO A 21 8.60 -1.73 6.62
CA PRO A 21 8.86 -3.02 6.01
C PRO A 21 7.74 -3.36 5.02
N THR A 22 8.12 -3.75 3.80
CA THR A 22 7.16 -3.94 2.72
C THR A 22 7.36 -5.29 2.07
N VAL A 23 6.25 -6.01 1.90
CA VAL A 23 6.17 -7.31 1.24
C VAL A 23 5.20 -7.27 0.06
N PHE A 24 5.32 -8.23 -0.84
CA PHE A 24 4.31 -8.50 -1.88
C PHE A 24 3.33 -9.61 -1.42
N PRO A 25 2.15 -9.75 -2.06
CA PRO A 25 1.13 -10.73 -1.63
C PRO A 25 1.60 -12.19 -1.60
N ASP A 26 2.63 -12.50 -2.38
CA ASP A 26 3.28 -13.81 -2.49
C ASP A 26 4.48 -13.99 -1.53
N GLU A 27 4.88 -12.94 -0.82
CA GLU A 27 5.96 -12.98 0.18
C GLU A 27 5.38 -13.24 1.58
N ALA A 28 6.15 -13.95 2.42
CA ALA A 28 5.76 -14.16 3.81
C ALA A 28 5.71 -12.83 4.58
N ALA A 29 4.67 -12.64 5.40
CA ALA A 29 4.60 -11.50 6.29
C ALA A 29 5.83 -11.44 7.22
N PRO A 30 6.37 -10.25 7.54
CA PRO A 30 7.51 -10.15 8.45
C PRO A 30 7.20 -10.79 9.80
N SER A 31 8.12 -11.61 10.30
CA SER A 31 8.02 -12.19 11.64
C SER A 31 8.26 -11.10 12.69
N GLY A 32 7.20 -10.42 13.11
CA GLY A 32 7.26 -9.38 14.14
C GLY A 32 5.90 -8.71 14.33
N ALA A 33 5.63 -8.21 15.54
CA ALA A 33 4.38 -7.50 15.86
C ALA A 33 4.34 -6.05 15.35
N GLY A 34 5.28 -5.65 14.49
CA GLY A 34 5.40 -4.29 13.95
C GLY A 34 4.52 -4.09 12.72
N PRO A 35 4.23 -2.83 12.35
CA PRO A 35 3.48 -2.53 11.14
C PRO A 35 4.29 -2.91 9.89
N TYR A 36 3.60 -3.38 8.86
CA TYR A 36 4.20 -3.65 7.55
C TYR A 36 3.21 -3.30 6.43
N GLY A 37 3.75 -2.97 5.25
CA GLY A 37 2.98 -2.74 4.04
C GLY A 37 2.93 -3.99 3.16
N VAL A 38 1.76 -4.31 2.61
CA VAL A 38 1.59 -5.26 1.49
C VAL A 38 1.28 -4.44 0.24
N VAL A 39 2.12 -4.55 -0.78
CA VAL A 39 1.94 -3.80 -2.03
C VAL A 39 1.37 -4.72 -3.10
N THR A 40 0.17 -4.41 -3.57
CA THR A 40 -0.46 -5.11 -4.69
C THR A 40 -0.44 -4.18 -5.90
N VAL A 41 0.15 -4.62 -7.02
CA VAL A 41 0.01 -3.87 -8.28
C VAL A 41 -1.34 -4.24 -8.89
N ILE A 42 -2.26 -3.28 -8.99
CA ILE A 42 -3.64 -3.50 -9.43
C ILE A 42 -3.72 -3.56 -10.95
N SER A 43 -3.06 -2.62 -11.63
CA SER A 43 -3.13 -2.53 -13.08
C SER A 43 -1.91 -1.78 -13.64
N ALA A 44 -1.50 -2.19 -14.84
CA ALA A 44 -0.59 -1.43 -15.70
C ALA A 44 -0.99 -1.42 -17.20
N PRO A 45 -2.28 -1.52 -17.60
CA PRO A 45 -2.67 -1.14 -18.95
C PRO A 45 -2.80 0.40 -19.02
N PRO A 46 -2.60 1.00 -20.20
CA PRO A 46 -2.92 2.39 -20.38
C PRO A 46 -4.41 2.62 -20.12
N GLU A 47 -4.74 3.64 -19.34
CA GLU A 47 -6.13 4.13 -19.25
C GLU A 47 -6.32 5.19 -20.32
N ALA A 48 -7.42 5.09 -21.07
CA ALA A 48 -7.81 6.15 -21.99
C ALA A 48 -8.17 7.40 -21.19
N ASP A 49 -7.51 8.51 -21.48
CA ASP A 49 -8.00 9.80 -21.01
C ASP A 49 -9.28 10.20 -21.78
N TRP A 50 -9.98 11.22 -21.28
CA TRP A 50 -11.19 11.75 -21.91
C TRP A 50 -10.94 12.34 -23.32
N GLY A 51 -9.67 12.46 -23.74
CA GLY A 51 -9.24 12.93 -25.06
C GLY A 51 -8.92 11.80 -26.05
N GLY A 52 -8.93 10.53 -25.62
CA GLY A 52 -8.59 9.38 -26.45
C GLY A 52 -7.10 9.08 -26.56
N GLU A 53 -6.24 9.76 -25.78
CA GLU A 53 -4.84 9.40 -25.63
C GLU A 53 -4.68 8.31 -24.57
N TRP A 54 -3.95 7.26 -24.93
CA TRP A 54 -3.60 6.14 -24.05
C TRP A 54 -2.35 6.52 -23.25
N ALA A 55 -2.53 7.09 -22.05
CA ALA A 55 -1.41 7.28 -21.14
C ALA A 55 -1.16 5.96 -20.39
N ALA A 56 0.09 5.49 -20.37
CA ALA A 56 0.45 4.33 -19.57
C ALA A 56 0.31 4.70 -18.09
N ASP A 57 -0.77 4.23 -17.44
CA ASP A 57 -1.01 4.41 -16.02
C ASP A 57 -0.56 3.15 -15.28
N THR A 58 0.23 3.32 -14.21
CA THR A 58 0.51 2.22 -13.28
C THR A 58 -0.21 2.48 -11.97
N ARG A 59 -1.09 1.55 -11.58
CA ARG A 59 -1.83 1.60 -10.32
C ARG A 59 -1.36 0.57 -9.32
N VAL A 60 -1.22 1.00 -8.07
CA VAL A 60 -0.83 0.17 -6.94
C VAL A 60 -1.80 0.38 -5.78
N GLN A 61 -2.19 -0.72 -5.15
CA GLN A 61 -2.86 -0.74 -3.86
C GLN A 61 -1.80 -1.00 -2.80
N LEU A 62 -1.77 -0.18 -1.76
CA LEU A 62 -0.99 -0.40 -0.56
C LEU A 62 -1.93 -0.73 0.59
N ASP A 63 -1.75 -1.92 1.16
CA ASP A 63 -2.41 -2.36 2.37
C ASP A 63 -1.43 -2.34 3.54
N VAL A 64 -1.60 -1.39 4.47
CA VAL A 64 -0.78 -1.31 5.67
C VAL A 64 -1.43 -2.09 6.79
N TRP A 65 -0.72 -3.10 7.31
CA TRP A 65 -1.16 -3.97 8.38
C TRP A 65 -0.42 -3.65 9.67
N ALA A 66 -1.14 -3.67 10.80
CA ALA A 66 -0.55 -3.52 12.14
C ALA A 66 -1.29 -4.39 13.16
N LEU A 67 -0.55 -5.12 14.01
CA LEU A 67 -1.12 -5.91 15.10
C LEU A 67 -1.17 -5.06 16.37
N SER A 68 -2.38 -4.71 16.84
CA SER A 68 -2.53 -3.83 17.99
C SER A 68 -3.88 -4.00 18.70
N ALA A 69 -3.94 -3.58 19.96
CA ALA A 69 -5.20 -3.38 20.67
C ALA A 69 -5.95 -2.11 20.22
N VAL A 70 -5.27 -1.19 19.51
CA VAL A 70 -5.80 0.12 19.11
C VAL A 70 -6.20 0.10 17.63
N ALA A 71 -7.46 0.46 17.34
CA ALA A 71 -8.04 0.46 15.99
C ALA A 71 -7.29 1.34 14.98
N SER A 72 -6.67 2.43 15.44
CA SER A 72 -5.92 3.37 14.59
C SER A 72 -4.44 3.00 14.40
N ALA A 73 -3.99 1.84 14.86
CA ALA A 73 -2.56 1.49 14.83
C ALA A 73 -1.97 1.40 13.41
N ALA A 74 -2.80 1.09 12.40
CA ALA A 74 -2.38 1.11 11.00
C ALA A 74 -2.41 2.52 10.38
N ALA A 75 -3.06 3.51 11.01
CA ALA A 75 -3.28 4.82 10.43
C ALA A 75 -2.00 5.68 10.34
N LEU A 76 -1.19 5.72 11.40
CA LEU A 76 0.05 6.50 11.38
C LEU A 76 1.10 5.94 10.39
N PRO A 77 1.35 4.61 10.34
CA PRO A 77 2.22 4.05 9.31
C PRO A 77 1.65 4.20 7.89
N ALA A 78 0.32 4.17 7.73
CA ALA A 78 -0.33 4.44 6.45
C ALA A 78 -0.14 5.90 6.00
N ASP A 79 -0.30 6.88 6.90
CA ASP A 79 -0.06 8.28 6.56
C ASP A 79 1.42 8.54 6.22
N THR A 80 2.34 7.90 6.94
CA THR A 80 3.78 7.93 6.63
C THR A 80 4.06 7.38 5.24
N ALA A 81 3.47 6.23 4.90
CA ALA A 81 3.60 5.62 3.58
C ALA A 81 2.99 6.49 2.48
N ARG A 82 1.83 7.11 2.74
CA ARG A 82 1.16 8.03 1.83
C ARG A 82 2.07 9.23 1.51
N LEU A 83 2.59 9.91 2.53
CA LEU A 83 3.48 11.05 2.35
C LEU A 83 4.75 10.68 1.57
N ALA A 84 5.32 9.51 1.84
CA ALA A 84 6.49 9.03 1.11
C ALA A 84 6.19 8.77 -0.37
N LEU A 85 5.07 8.12 -0.68
CA LEU A 85 4.64 7.86 -2.06
C LEU A 85 4.29 9.15 -2.81
N GLU A 86 3.55 10.06 -2.19
CA GLU A 86 3.25 11.38 -2.77
C GLU A 86 4.52 12.19 -3.04
N GLY A 87 5.49 12.16 -2.11
CA GLY A 87 6.82 12.76 -2.31
C GLY A 87 7.62 12.13 -3.45
N ALA A 88 7.37 10.85 -3.77
CA ALA A 88 7.95 10.13 -4.91
C ALA A 88 7.15 10.30 -6.22
N GLY A 89 6.15 11.19 -6.25
CA GLY A 89 5.36 11.52 -7.44
C GLY A 89 4.20 10.56 -7.72
N TRP A 90 3.83 9.70 -6.76
CA TRP A 90 2.62 8.90 -6.85
C TRP A 90 1.41 9.72 -6.44
N GLN A 91 0.32 9.62 -7.19
CA GLN A 91 -0.92 10.33 -6.89
C GLN A 91 -1.91 9.40 -6.19
N ARG A 92 -2.45 9.83 -5.05
CA ARG A 92 -3.50 9.08 -4.37
C ARG A 92 -4.78 9.07 -5.22
N VAL A 93 -5.31 7.88 -5.45
CA VAL A 93 -6.63 7.70 -6.05
C VAL A 93 -7.66 7.72 -4.91
N PRO A 94 -8.67 8.60 -4.95
CA PRO A 94 -9.70 8.64 -3.92
C PRO A 94 -10.49 7.32 -3.91
N SER A 95 -10.17 6.42 -2.97
CA SER A 95 -11.00 5.26 -2.67
C SER A 95 -12.02 5.66 -1.60
N GLY A 96 -13.31 5.52 -1.89
CA GLY A 96 -14.38 5.74 -0.90
C GLY A 96 -14.42 4.71 0.24
N ALA A 97 -13.53 3.71 0.22
CA ALA A 97 -13.45 2.69 1.25
C ALA A 97 -12.74 3.24 2.50
N PRO A 98 -13.39 3.28 3.67
CA PRO A 98 -12.71 3.56 4.93
C PRO A 98 -11.66 2.47 5.23
N PRO A 99 -10.67 2.74 6.10
CA PRO A 99 -9.76 1.71 6.59
C PRO A 99 -10.58 0.56 7.17
N LEU A 100 -10.47 -0.61 6.56
CA LEU A 100 -11.15 -1.82 7.01
C LEU A 100 -10.38 -2.36 8.23
N SER A 101 -10.93 -2.18 9.42
CA SER A 101 -10.52 -2.96 10.59
C SER A 101 -11.04 -4.39 10.39
N PHE A 102 -10.23 -5.28 9.84
CA PHE A 102 -10.55 -6.70 9.85
C PHE A 102 -10.33 -7.22 11.27
N GLU A 103 -11.39 -7.52 12.03
CA GLU A 103 -11.27 -8.28 13.27
C GLU A 103 -10.86 -9.73 12.93
N GLY A 104 -9.56 -9.95 12.76
CA GLY A 104 -8.99 -11.28 12.70
C GLY A 104 -8.93 -11.97 14.07
N GLU A 105 -8.37 -13.17 14.09
CA GLU A 105 -8.09 -13.91 15.32
C GLU A 105 -7.16 -13.09 16.24
N ARG A 106 -7.54 -12.99 17.53
CA ARG A 106 -6.72 -12.33 18.53
C ARG A 106 -5.49 -13.17 18.81
N ASP A 107 -4.34 -12.53 18.94
CA ASP A 107 -3.17 -13.24 19.46
C ASP A 107 -3.32 -13.58 20.95
N ALA A 108 -2.35 -14.31 21.50
CA ALA A 108 -2.32 -14.67 22.92
C ALA A 108 -2.30 -13.45 23.87
N GLN A 109 -2.05 -12.25 23.36
CA GLN A 109 -2.04 -10.98 24.08
C GLN A 109 -3.30 -10.13 23.83
N GLY A 110 -4.29 -10.64 23.09
CA GLY A 110 -5.56 -9.97 22.82
C GLY A 110 -5.52 -8.90 21.73
N ARG A 111 -4.40 -8.76 21.00
CA ARG A 111 -4.25 -7.80 19.89
C ARG A 111 -4.94 -8.33 18.63
N VAL A 112 -5.44 -7.43 17.80
CA VAL A 112 -6.05 -7.76 16.50
C VAL A 112 -5.29 -7.06 15.37
N TRP A 113 -5.35 -7.63 14.18
CA TRP A 113 -4.79 -7.02 12.99
C TRP A 113 -5.68 -5.88 12.50
N HIS A 114 -5.07 -4.74 12.17
CA HIS A 114 -5.75 -3.60 11.56
C HIS A 114 -5.19 -3.36 10.16
N ARG A 115 -6.04 -2.98 9.21
CA ARG A 115 -5.63 -2.67 7.83
C ARG A 115 -6.04 -1.24 7.44
N ALA A 116 -5.12 -0.51 6.84
CA ALA A 116 -5.41 0.72 6.11
C ALA A 116 -5.04 0.54 4.64
N SER A 117 -6.02 0.65 3.76
CA SER A 117 -5.86 0.44 2.31
C SER A 117 -5.87 1.78 1.58
N MET A 118 -4.97 1.94 0.61
CA MET A 118 -4.86 3.15 -0.20
C MET A 118 -4.45 2.79 -1.62
N ASP A 119 -5.06 3.46 -2.60
CA ASP A 119 -4.72 3.30 -4.00
C ASP A 119 -3.90 4.49 -4.49
N PHE A 120 -2.89 4.20 -5.30
CA PHE A 120 -2.03 5.19 -5.93
C PHE A 120 -1.89 4.91 -7.41
N ARG A 121 -1.68 5.97 -8.18
CA ARG A 121 -1.43 5.92 -9.61
C ARG A 121 -0.21 6.76 -9.98
N ARG A 122 0.44 6.42 -11.09
CA ARG A 122 1.51 7.24 -11.67
C ARG A 122 1.51 7.07 -13.18
N LEU A 123 1.53 8.21 -13.88
CA LEU A 123 1.73 8.26 -15.33
C LEU A 123 3.17 7.82 -15.65
N THR A 124 3.33 6.89 -16.58
CA THR A 124 4.62 6.33 -17.02
C THR A 124 4.94 6.66 -18.47
#